data_AF-A0A3D1BND0-F1
#
_entry.id   AF-A0A3D1BND0-F1
#
_cell.length_a   1.000
_cell.length_b   1.000
_cell.length_c   1.000
_cell.angle_alpha   90.00
_cell.angle_beta   90.00
_cell.angle_gamma   90.00
#
_symmetry.space_group_name_H-M   'P 1'
#
loop_
_entity.id
_entity.type
_entity.pdbx_description
1 polymer ?
#
loop_
_entity_poly.entity_id
_entity_poly.type
_entity_poly.pdbx_seq_one_letter_code
_entity_poly.pdbx_strand_id
1 'polypeptide(L)'
;MKKKIIPVVVLFLLSLIYSCERSEDFNHAYLKNHRQLRAYTSNNIVSSLQLLQPVYPEISELADNISYGARVYSISYKTSFLGEEIIASGLVSIPDTRGSFPIISFQNGTNTCHSNAPSVNPNNSLYSLLNVNAGLGYIIIMPDYI
;
A
#
# COMPACT_ATOMS: atom_id res chain seq x y z
N MET A 1 2.56 52.83 -24.41
CA MET A 1 3.33 51.69 -23.85
C MET A 1 2.50 50.58 -23.18
N LYS A 2 1.14 50.58 -23.21
CA LYS A 2 0.32 49.59 -22.48
C LYS A 2 -0.09 48.32 -23.25
N LYS A 3 0.15 48.24 -24.57
CA LYS A 3 -0.32 47.12 -25.43
C LYS A 3 0.53 45.84 -25.40
N LYS A 4 1.77 45.89 -24.86
CA LYS A 4 2.67 44.72 -24.80
C LYS A 4 2.57 43.91 -23.49
N ILE A 5 1.85 44.40 -22.48
CA ILE A 5 1.74 43.74 -21.16
C ILE A 5 0.74 42.59 -21.20
N ILE A 6 -0.38 42.75 -21.90
CA ILE A 6 -1.44 41.74 -22.04
C ILE A 6 -0.93 40.42 -22.66
N PRO A 7 -0.18 40.40 -23.78
CA PRO A 7 0.30 39.14 -24.35
C PRO A 7 1.33 38.43 -23.46
N VAL A 8 2.11 39.17 -22.67
CA VAL A 8 3.11 38.60 -21.74
C VAL A 8 2.40 37.91 -20.56
N VAL A 9 1.34 38.53 -20.04
CA VAL A 9 0.54 37.95 -18.94
C VAL A 9 -0.19 36.68 -19.42
N VAL A 10 -0.74 36.68 -20.63
CA VAL A 10 -1.39 35.50 -21.22
C VAL A 10 -0.39 34.36 -21.46
N LEU A 11 0.81 34.67 -21.96
CA LEU A 11 1.89 33.69 -22.16
C LEU A 11 2.38 33.09 -20.84
N PHE A 12 2.43 33.90 -19.77
CA PHE A 12 2.80 33.44 -18.43
C PHE A 12 1.72 32.54 -17.82
N LEU A 13 0.43 32.87 -17.99
CA LEU A 13 -0.69 32.03 -17.54
C LEU A 13 -0.77 30.69 -18.29
N LEU A 14 -0.42 30.67 -19.58
CA LEU A 14 -0.29 29.43 -20.38
C LEU A 14 0.84 28.52 -19.89
N SER A 15 1.91 29.06 -19.28
CA SER A 15 3.00 28.24 -18.73
C SER A 15 2.62 27.50 -17.44
N LEU A 16 1.66 28.03 -16.67
CA LEU A 16 1.22 27.43 -15.41
C LEU A 16 0.34 26.19 -15.59
N ILE A 17 -0.32 26.03 -16.75
CA ILE A 17 -1.14 24.85 -17.07
C ILE A 17 -0.35 23.72 -17.74
N TYR A 18 0.92 23.95 -18.13
CA TYR A 18 1.79 22.93 -18.72
C TYR A 18 2.67 22.19 -17.71
N SER A 19 2.63 22.56 -16.43
CA SER A 19 3.37 21.89 -15.36
C SER A 19 2.64 20.63 -14.88
N CYS A 20 2.20 19.79 -15.82
CA CYS A 20 1.90 18.40 -15.52
C CYS A 20 3.22 17.63 -15.67
N GLU A 21 3.96 17.54 -14.57
CA GLU A 21 5.15 16.72 -14.51
C GLU A 21 4.73 15.26 -14.76
N ARG A 22 5.12 14.72 -15.91
CA ARG A 22 4.92 13.31 -16.22
C ARG A 22 5.85 12.53 -15.29
N SER A 23 5.27 11.91 -14.26
CA SER A 23 5.97 10.99 -13.37
C SER A 23 6.73 9.98 -14.21
N GLU A 24 8.00 9.72 -13.85
CA GLU A 24 8.86 8.74 -14.51
C GLU A 24 8.05 7.48 -14.88
N ASP A 25 8.07 7.10 -16.17
CA ASP A 25 7.49 5.84 -16.63
C ASP A 25 8.34 4.70 -16.03
N PHE A 26 8.07 4.36 -14.77
CA PHE A 26 8.56 3.12 -14.18
C PHE A 26 7.97 1.99 -15.01
N ASN A 27 8.82 1.33 -15.80
CA ASN A 27 8.41 0.16 -16.56
C ASN A 27 8.08 -0.98 -15.58
N HIS A 28 6.81 -1.09 -15.22
CA HIS A 28 6.30 -2.11 -14.33
C HIS A 28 6.25 -3.45 -15.06
N ALA A 29 7.40 -4.14 -15.13
CA ALA A 29 7.52 -5.42 -15.83
C ALA A 29 6.50 -6.47 -15.34
N TYR A 30 6.18 -6.46 -14.05
CA TYR A 30 5.28 -7.43 -13.42
C TYR A 30 4.00 -6.82 -12.87
N LEU A 31 4.05 -5.63 -12.26
CA LEU A 31 2.87 -5.01 -11.65
C LEU A 31 1.91 -4.55 -12.76
N LYS A 32 0.69 -5.11 -12.79
CA LYS A 32 -0.33 -4.77 -13.78
C LYS A 32 -1.26 -3.67 -13.29
N ASN A 33 -1.76 -3.78 -12.06
CA ASN A 33 -2.61 -2.76 -11.46
C ASN A 33 -2.48 -2.75 -9.93
N HIS A 34 -2.86 -1.64 -9.31
CA HIS A 34 -2.97 -1.51 -7.86
C HIS A 34 -4.15 -0.62 -7.48
N ARG A 35 -4.75 -0.89 -6.33
CA ARG A 35 -5.82 -0.09 -5.75
C ARG A 35 -5.61 0.04 -4.25
N GLN A 36 -5.53 1.26 -3.76
CA GLN A 36 -5.50 1.50 -2.32
C GLN A 36 -6.86 1.10 -1.72
N LEU A 37 -6.81 0.23 -0.71
CA LEU A 37 -7.99 -0.22 0.02
C LEU A 37 -8.20 0.61 1.28
N ARG A 38 -7.11 0.90 1.99
CA ARG A 38 -7.15 1.51 3.33
C ARG A 38 -5.91 2.35 3.60
N ALA A 39 -6.06 3.31 4.50
CA ALA A 39 -4.98 4.04 5.12
C ALA A 39 -5.24 4.15 6.62
N TYR A 40 -4.19 3.98 7.42
CA TYR A 40 -4.22 4.11 8.87
C TYR A 40 -3.17 5.13 9.29
N THR A 41 -3.52 6.02 10.22
CA THR A 41 -2.51 6.79 10.94
C THR A 41 -1.84 5.92 12.00
N SER A 42 -0.63 6.28 12.43
CA SER A 42 0.03 5.62 13.57
C SER A 42 -0.87 5.56 14.80
N ASN A 43 -1.56 6.65 15.11
CA ASN A 43 -2.52 6.72 16.22
C ASN A 43 -3.67 5.71 16.07
N ASN A 44 -4.23 5.54 14.85
CA ASN A 44 -5.28 4.54 14.63
C ASN A 44 -4.78 3.12 14.88
N ILE A 45 -3.53 2.83 14.50
CA ILE A 45 -2.89 1.53 14.74
C ILE A 45 -2.70 1.31 16.25
N VAL A 46 -2.09 2.27 16.94
CA VAL A 46 -1.84 2.21 18.39
C VAL A 46 -3.14 2.00 19.16
N SER A 47 -4.19 2.78 18.88
CA SER A 47 -5.48 2.61 19.53
C SER A 47 -6.09 1.24 19.27
N SER A 48 -5.95 0.70 18.06
CA SER A 48 -6.46 -0.64 17.74
C SER A 48 -5.71 -1.75 18.49
N LEU A 49 -4.39 -1.61 18.65
CA LEU A 49 -3.57 -2.54 19.42
C LEU A 49 -3.87 -2.47 20.92
N GLN A 50 -4.10 -1.28 21.47
CA GLN A 50 -4.46 -1.08 22.87
C GLN A 50 -5.76 -1.79 23.26
N LEU A 51 -6.72 -1.93 22.34
CA LEU A 51 -7.95 -2.69 22.57
C LEU A 51 -7.70 -4.19 22.82
N LEU A 52 -6.55 -4.73 22.39
CA LEU A 52 -6.19 -6.13 22.54
C LEU A 52 -5.30 -6.41 23.77
N GLN A 53 -4.74 -5.37 24.40
CA GLN A 53 -3.85 -5.50 25.56
C GLN A 53 -4.43 -6.30 26.74
N PRO A 54 -5.74 -6.21 27.08
CA PRO A 54 -6.29 -7.01 28.19
C PRO A 54 -6.24 -8.52 27.96
N VAL A 55 -6.16 -8.95 26.69
CA VAL A 55 -6.10 -10.36 26.29
C VAL A 55 -4.67 -10.79 26.01
N TYR A 56 -3.86 -9.90 25.43
CA TYR A 56 -2.47 -10.13 25.05
C TYR A 56 -1.58 -8.99 25.55
N PRO A 57 -1.08 -9.05 26.80
CA PRO A 57 -0.29 -7.98 27.39
C PRO A 57 0.97 -7.61 26.58
N GLU A 58 1.56 -8.57 25.87
CA GLU A 58 2.74 -8.40 25.03
C GLU A 58 2.52 -7.41 23.87
N ILE A 59 1.26 -7.13 23.51
CA ILE A 59 0.92 -6.13 22.48
C ILE A 59 1.32 -4.71 22.89
N SER A 60 1.50 -4.42 24.19
CA SER A 60 1.96 -3.09 24.61
C SER A 60 3.31 -2.73 24.02
N GLU A 61 4.25 -3.68 23.99
CA GLU A 61 5.57 -3.46 23.39
C GLU A 61 5.46 -3.16 21.89
N LEU A 62 4.52 -3.82 21.19
CA LEU A 62 4.26 -3.54 19.78
C LEU A 62 3.74 -2.11 19.57
N ALA A 63 2.76 -1.71 20.40
CA ALA A 63 2.12 -0.41 20.29
C ALA A 63 3.12 0.74 20.53
N ASP A 64 4.02 0.59 21.50
CA ASP A 64 5.04 1.59 21.85
C ASP A 64 6.06 1.80 20.73
N ASN A 65 6.25 0.81 19.85
CA ASN A 65 7.19 0.86 18.73
C ASN A 65 6.56 1.30 17.39
N ILE A 66 5.26 1.60 17.35
CA ILE A 66 4.61 2.11 16.14
C ILE A 66 5.10 3.54 15.85
N SER A 67 5.83 3.68 14.73
CA SER A 67 6.43 4.95 14.31
C SER A 67 5.81 5.52 13.03
N TYR A 68 5.04 4.72 12.29
CA TYR A 68 4.48 5.07 10.99
C TYR A 68 2.98 4.79 10.94
N GLY A 69 2.28 5.45 10.02
CA GLY A 69 1.00 4.95 9.53
C GLY A 69 1.21 3.85 8.49
N ALA A 70 0.12 3.35 7.93
CA ALA A 70 0.15 2.29 6.93
C ALA A 70 -0.84 2.55 5.79
N ARG A 71 -0.45 2.21 4.56
CA ARG A 71 -1.34 2.15 3.39
C ARG A 71 -1.41 0.73 2.89
N VAL A 72 -2.64 0.24 2.69
CA VAL A 72 -2.92 -1.12 2.24
C VAL A 72 -3.44 -1.08 0.80
N TYR A 73 -2.84 -1.88 -0.07
CA TYR A 73 -3.17 -1.99 -1.48
C TYR A 73 -3.56 -3.42 -1.82
N SER A 74 -4.55 -3.57 -2.70
CA SER A 74 -4.70 -4.77 -3.52
C SER A 74 -3.93 -4.54 -4.82
N ILE A 75 -3.18 -5.55 -5.24
CA ILE A 75 -2.41 -5.52 -6.49
C ILE A 75 -2.81 -6.68 -7.39
N SER A 76 -2.59 -6.50 -8.70
CA SER A 76 -2.53 -7.60 -9.66
C SER A 76 -1.21 -7.56 -10.41
N TYR A 77 -0.63 -8.73 -10.65
CA TYR A 77 0.70 -8.85 -11.21
C TYR A 77 0.82 -10.06 -12.14
N LYS A 78 1.69 -9.92 -13.14
CA LYS A 78 2.07 -10.99 -14.06
C LYS A 78 2.95 -12.00 -13.33
N THR A 79 2.64 -13.27 -13.51
CA THR A 79 3.46 -14.41 -13.06
C THR A 79 3.28 -15.57 -14.04
N SER A 80 3.96 -16.69 -13.81
CA SER A 80 3.85 -17.89 -14.66
C SER A 80 3.28 -19.08 -13.91
N PHE A 81 2.40 -19.83 -14.56
CA PHE A 81 1.94 -21.13 -14.10
C PHE A 81 2.03 -22.15 -15.23
N LEU A 82 2.74 -23.26 -15.00
CA LEU A 82 2.93 -24.32 -16.00
C LEU A 82 3.45 -23.83 -17.36
N GLY A 83 4.29 -22.79 -17.36
CA GLY A 83 4.87 -22.20 -18.58
C GLY A 83 4.04 -21.09 -19.22
N GLU A 84 2.81 -20.86 -18.76
CA GLU A 84 1.93 -19.81 -19.28
C GLU A 84 1.97 -18.54 -18.41
N GLU A 85 1.97 -17.36 -19.04
CA GLU A 85 1.80 -16.09 -18.32
C GLU A 85 0.35 -15.97 -17.83
N ILE A 86 0.18 -15.74 -16.53
CA ILE A 86 -1.10 -15.50 -15.88
C ILE A 86 -1.07 -14.21 -15.06
N ILE A 87 -2.24 -13.72 -14.67
CA ILE A 87 -2.38 -12.61 -13.73
C ILE A 87 -2.80 -13.17 -12.38
N ALA A 88 -1.96 -12.95 -11.36
CA ALA A 88 -2.27 -13.24 -9.97
C ALA A 88 -2.60 -11.95 -9.20
N SER A 89 -3.01 -12.09 -7.95
CA SER A 89 -3.35 -10.98 -7.06
C SER A 89 -2.78 -11.15 -5.66
N GLY A 90 -2.78 -10.07 -4.88
CA GLY A 90 -2.33 -10.08 -3.50
C GLY A 90 -2.56 -8.76 -2.79
N LEU A 91 -2.25 -8.73 -1.50
CA LEU A 91 -2.20 -7.53 -0.70
C LEU A 91 -0.77 -7.06 -0.48
N VAL A 92 -0.60 -5.74 -0.44
CA VAL A 92 0.65 -5.08 -0.04
C VAL A 92 0.34 -3.97 0.95
N SER A 93 0.99 -4.01 2.11
CA SER A 93 0.94 -2.94 3.11
C SER A 93 2.30 -2.28 3.22
N ILE A 94 2.32 -0.95 3.12
CA ILE A 94 3.54 -0.15 3.18
C ILE A 94 3.43 0.92 4.26
N PRO A 95 4.55 1.35 4.86
CA PRO A 95 4.58 2.54 5.70
C PRO A 95 4.05 3.77 4.95
N ASP A 96 3.40 4.69 5.66
CA ASP A 96 2.79 5.87 5.06
C ASP A 96 3.79 6.97 4.66
N THR A 97 5.08 6.75 4.87
CA THR A 97 6.17 7.65 4.45
C THR A 97 7.09 6.98 3.41
N ARG A 98 7.91 7.79 2.74
CA ARG A 98 8.97 7.29 1.85
C ARG A 98 10.19 6.91 2.67
N GLY A 99 10.86 5.82 2.30
CA GLY A 99 12.07 5.36 2.97
C GLY A 99 12.46 3.96 2.52
N SER A 100 13.56 3.46 3.08
CA SER A 100 14.00 2.09 2.92
C SER A 100 13.46 1.25 4.08
N PHE A 101 12.67 0.24 3.75
CA PHE A 101 12.01 -0.61 4.74
C PHE A 101 12.24 -2.09 4.41
N PRO A 102 12.50 -2.95 5.41
CA PRO A 102 12.54 -4.39 5.21
C PRO A 102 11.20 -4.93 4.73
N ILE A 103 11.23 -5.99 3.90
CA ILE A 103 10.05 -6.64 3.35
C ILE A 103 9.81 -7.97 4.07
N ILE A 104 8.58 -8.20 4.49
CA ILE A 104 8.07 -9.49 4.96
C ILE A 104 7.11 -10.03 3.89
N SER A 105 7.47 -11.16 3.29
CA SER A 105 6.62 -11.89 2.35
C SER A 105 5.86 -12.97 3.11
N PHE A 106 4.66 -12.66 3.56
CA PHE A 106 3.81 -13.59 4.32
C PHE A 106 3.11 -14.57 3.38
N GLN A 107 3.28 -15.85 3.65
CA GLN A 107 2.64 -16.94 2.90
C GLN A 107 1.46 -17.48 3.71
N ASN A 108 0.26 -17.42 3.14
CA ASN A 108 -0.94 -17.97 3.76
C ASN A 108 -0.85 -19.48 3.98
N GLY A 109 -1.55 -19.97 5.01
CA GLY A 109 -1.88 -21.38 5.11
C GLY A 109 -2.84 -21.83 4.01
N THR A 110 -3.25 -23.11 4.06
CA THR A 110 -4.18 -23.68 3.08
C THR A 110 -5.49 -22.90 3.05
N ASN A 111 -5.79 -22.31 1.90
CA ASN A 111 -7.07 -21.67 1.64
C ASN A 111 -7.82 -22.43 0.55
N THR A 112 -8.98 -23.00 0.89
CA THR A 112 -9.82 -23.77 -0.04
C THR A 112 -10.90 -22.93 -0.72
N CYS A 113 -11.06 -21.66 -0.33
CA CYS A 113 -12.07 -20.77 -0.88
C CYS A 113 -11.44 -19.44 -1.32
N HIS A 114 -11.59 -19.09 -2.60
CA HIS A 114 -11.09 -17.83 -3.14
C HIS A 114 -11.62 -16.60 -2.37
N SER A 115 -12.84 -16.67 -1.83
CA SER A 115 -13.44 -15.63 -0.97
C SER A 115 -12.64 -15.33 0.30
N ASN A 116 -11.73 -16.21 0.71
CA ASN A 116 -10.88 -16.00 1.89
C ASN A 116 -9.47 -15.52 1.52
N ALA A 117 -9.15 -15.34 0.23
CA ALA A 117 -7.83 -14.88 -0.19
C ALA A 117 -7.56 -13.45 0.32
N PRO A 118 -6.31 -13.08 0.64
CA PRO A 118 -5.95 -11.75 1.16
C PRO A 118 -6.60 -10.59 0.42
N SER A 119 -6.42 -10.50 -0.90
CA SER A 119 -6.91 -9.35 -1.66
C SER A 119 -8.42 -9.32 -1.83
N VAL A 120 -9.08 -10.47 -1.63
CA VAL A 120 -10.53 -10.65 -1.72
C VAL A 120 -11.22 -10.38 -0.38
N ASN A 121 -10.62 -10.82 0.73
CA ASN A 121 -11.10 -10.58 2.09
C ASN A 121 -10.06 -9.84 2.95
N PRO A 122 -9.75 -8.57 2.61
CA PRO A 122 -8.76 -7.77 3.34
C PRO A 122 -9.16 -7.45 4.78
N ASN A 123 -10.42 -7.74 5.16
CA ASN A 123 -10.98 -7.48 6.47
C ASN A 123 -10.80 -8.67 7.43
N ASN A 124 -10.27 -9.79 6.96
CA ASN A 124 -9.92 -10.91 7.83
C ASN A 124 -9.00 -10.43 8.97
N SER A 125 -9.24 -10.91 10.19
CA SER A 125 -8.52 -10.47 11.38
C SER A 125 -7.01 -10.72 11.28
N LEU A 126 -6.60 -11.84 10.69
CA LEU A 126 -5.17 -12.15 10.48
C LEU A 126 -4.53 -11.15 9.55
N TYR A 127 -5.15 -10.84 8.41
CA TYR A 127 -4.59 -9.88 7.45
C TYR A 127 -4.59 -8.47 8.01
N SER A 128 -5.62 -8.10 8.78
CA SER A 128 -5.66 -6.82 9.49
C SER A 128 -4.52 -6.71 10.50
N LEU A 129 -4.23 -7.77 11.26
CA LEU A 129 -3.10 -7.82 12.19
C LEU A 129 -1.75 -7.79 11.46
N LEU A 130 -1.63 -8.45 10.30
CA LEU A 130 -0.41 -8.37 9.50
C LEU A 130 -0.19 -6.97 8.95
N ASN A 131 -1.24 -6.31 8.44
CA ASN A 131 -1.17 -4.97 7.85
C ASN A 131 -0.65 -3.91 8.83
N VAL A 132 -0.95 -4.01 10.13
CA VAL A 132 -0.48 -3.03 11.12
C VAL A 132 1.03 -3.09 11.36
N ASN A 133 1.72 -4.17 10.97
CA ASN A 133 3.19 -4.24 11.04
C ASN A 133 3.86 -3.24 10.10
N ALA A 134 3.14 -2.67 9.12
CA ALA A 134 3.65 -1.52 8.38
C ALA A 134 3.86 -0.28 9.26
N GLY A 135 3.13 -0.14 10.37
CA GLY A 135 3.37 0.90 11.36
C GLY A 135 4.70 0.76 12.11
N LEU A 136 5.29 -0.45 12.12
CA LEU A 136 6.62 -0.72 12.68
C LEU A 136 7.73 -0.49 11.64
N GLY A 137 7.39 -0.10 10.41
CA GLY A 137 8.36 0.11 9.34
C GLY A 137 8.67 -1.14 8.50
N TYR A 138 7.75 -2.10 8.43
CA TYR A 138 7.86 -3.22 7.49
C TYR A 138 6.98 -3.02 6.25
N ILE A 139 7.44 -3.50 5.10
CA ILE A 139 6.57 -3.71 3.95
C ILE A 139 6.04 -5.14 4.05
N ILE A 140 4.73 -5.32 4.05
CA ILE A 140 4.10 -6.64 4.15
C ILE A 140 3.49 -7.01 2.80
N ILE A 141 3.83 -8.17 2.27
CA ILE A 141 3.30 -8.70 1.00
C ILE A 141 2.60 -10.02 1.28
N MET A 142 1.39 -10.19 0.76
CA MET A 142 0.57 -11.38 0.93
C MET A 142 -0.04 -11.81 -0.42
N PRO A 143 0.55 -12.79 -1.14
CA PRO A 143 -0.02 -13.29 -2.38
C PRO A 143 -1.30 -14.11 -2.11
N ASP A 144 -2.22 -14.09 -3.07
CA ASP A 144 -3.48 -14.86 -3.01
C ASP A 144 -3.32 -16.34 -3.44
N TYR A 145 -2.15 -16.68 -3.98
CA TYR A 145 -1.87 -17.91 -4.72
C TYR A 145 -2.60 -17.99 -6.08
N ILE A 146 -2.35 -19.10 -6.80
CA ILE A 146 -2.87 -19.40 -8.13
C ILE A 146 -4.00 -20.43 -7.99
#